data_AF-A0A7S0UNZ4-F1
#
_entry.id   AF-A0A7S0UNZ4-F1
#
_cell.length_a   1.000
_cell.length_b   1.000
_cell.length_c   1.000
_cell.angle_alpha   90.00
_cell.angle_beta   90.00
_cell.angle_gamma   90.00
#
_symmetry.space_group_name_H-M   'P 1'
#
loop_
_entity.id
_entity.type
_entity.pdbx_description
1 polymer ?
#
loop_
_entity_poly.entity_id
_entity_poly.type
_entity_poly.pdbx_seq_one_letter_code
_entity_poly.pdbx_strand_id
1 'polypeptide(L)'
;GSGSNATQIQFLQSIQPLVVSERTSSLVVDALDFAMQETHIMEASRGRSLHTLKTLLLQGIGMAVEYDENHPDFPMTGEHMDKFARRWLLHSLMWSFVSGASWDVRKKFG
;
A
#
# COMPACT_ATOMS: atom_id res chain seq x y z
N GLY A 1 21.28 8.46 8.57
CA GLY A 1 20.75 7.68 9.71
C GLY A 1 19.40 8.18 10.20
N SER A 2 19.31 9.44 10.64
CA SER A 2 18.09 10.02 11.24
C SER A 2 17.00 10.40 10.23
N GLY A 3 17.35 10.89 9.04
CA GLY A 3 16.38 11.31 8.00
C GLY A 3 15.53 10.16 7.47
N SER A 4 16.15 9.01 7.15
CA SER A 4 15.43 7.81 6.66
C SER A 4 14.35 7.32 7.63
N ASN A 5 14.59 7.40 8.94
CA ASN A 5 13.59 6.99 9.94
C ASN A 5 12.40 7.97 9.97
N ALA A 6 12.64 9.27 9.79
CA ALA A 6 11.56 10.27 9.71
C ALA A 6 10.66 10.04 8.48
N THR A 7 11.25 9.79 7.31
CA THR A 7 10.51 9.49 6.07
C THR A 7 9.67 8.22 6.21
N GLN A 8 10.24 7.16 6.80
CA GLN A 8 9.53 5.92 7.11
C GLN A 8 8.30 6.17 8.00
N ILE A 9 8.48 6.94 9.09
CA ILE A 9 7.40 7.27 10.01
C ILE A 9 6.31 8.08 9.31
N GLN A 10 6.67 9.10 8.52
CA GLN A 10 5.69 9.92 7.80
C GLN A 10 4.90 9.11 6.77
N PHE A 11 5.56 8.22 6.03
CA PHE A 11 4.89 7.31 5.10
C PHE A 11 3.87 6.44 5.83
N LEU A 12 4.28 5.81 6.93
CA LEU A 12 3.41 4.93 7.71
C LEU A 12 2.24 5.69 8.35
N GLN A 13 2.47 6.89 8.89
CA GLN A 13 1.42 7.76 9.43
C GLN A 13 0.39 8.15 8.38
N SER A 14 0.82 8.41 7.14
CA SER A 14 -0.05 8.78 6.03
C SER A 14 -1.05 7.69 5.66
N ILE A 15 -0.64 6.42 5.77
CA ILE A 15 -1.48 5.27 5.41
C ILE A 15 -2.12 4.56 6.59
N GLN A 16 -1.67 4.80 7.83
CA GLN A 16 -2.18 4.17 9.04
C GLN A 16 -3.72 4.11 9.11
N PRO A 17 -4.48 5.19 8.89
CA PRO A 17 -5.95 5.15 9.00
C PRO A 17 -6.63 4.28 7.93
N LEU A 18 -5.93 3.95 6.84
CA LEU A 18 -6.43 3.09 5.77
C LEU A 18 -6.11 1.61 6.03
N VAL A 19 -5.05 1.34 6.79
CA VAL A 19 -4.58 -0.02 7.10
C VAL A 19 -5.21 -0.55 8.38
N VAL A 20 -5.35 0.31 9.40
CA VAL A 20 -5.87 -0.05 10.72
C VAL A 20 -7.02 0.89 11.09
N SER A 21 -8.16 0.32 11.50
CA SER A 21 -9.28 1.06 12.07
C SER A 21 -9.68 0.40 13.39
N GLU A 22 -9.94 1.22 14.42
CA GLU A 22 -10.36 0.75 15.74
C GLU A 22 -11.88 0.60 15.89
N ARG A 23 -12.65 1.19 14.97
CA ARG A 23 -14.12 1.28 15.06
C ARG A 23 -14.86 0.47 14.00
N THR A 24 -14.24 0.27 12.84
CA THR A 24 -14.83 -0.39 11.66
C THR A 24 -13.77 -1.25 10.97
N SER A 25 -14.13 -1.96 9.91
CA SER A 25 -13.12 -2.52 8.99
C SER A 25 -12.30 -1.38 8.36
N SER A 26 -11.05 -1.70 8.01
CA SER A 26 -10.15 -0.79 7.29
C SER A 26 -10.23 -1.07 5.79
N LEU A 27 -9.78 -0.10 4.98
CA LEU A 27 -9.71 -0.25 3.53
C LEU A 27 -8.97 -1.53 3.13
N VAL A 28 -7.87 -1.85 3.81
CA VAL A 28 -7.08 -3.06 3.53
C VAL A 28 -7.85 -4.33 3.84
N VAL A 29 -8.62 -4.36 4.94
CA VAL A 29 -9.44 -5.52 5.32
C VAL A 29 -10.59 -5.70 4.31
N ASP A 30 -11.32 -4.63 4.00
CA ASP A 30 -12.42 -4.67 3.02
C ASP A 30 -11.93 -5.11 1.64
N ALA A 31 -10.78 -4.58 1.19
CA ALA A 31 -10.17 -4.95 -0.07
C ALA A 31 -9.73 -6.42 -0.10
N LEU A 32 -9.22 -6.95 1.02
CA LEU A 32 -8.83 -8.35 1.13
C LEU A 32 -10.05 -9.26 1.08
N ASP A 33 -11.10 -8.95 1.84
CA ASP A 33 -12.30 -9.76 1.90
C ASP A 33 -13.06 -9.76 0.56
N PHE A 34 -13.10 -8.63 -0.15
CA PHE A 34 -13.56 -8.58 -1.54
C PHE A 34 -12.74 -9.52 -2.42
N ALA A 35 -11.41 -9.40 -2.40
CA ALA A 35 -10.55 -10.21 -3.27
C ALA A 35 -10.66 -11.72 -2.98
N MET A 36 -10.89 -12.13 -1.73
CA MET A 36 -11.07 -13.55 -1.39
C MET A 36 -12.39 -14.15 -1.89
N GLN A 37 -13.38 -13.33 -2.25
CA GLN A 37 -14.65 -13.79 -2.81
C GLN A 37 -14.61 -13.93 -4.34
N GLU A 38 -13.60 -13.36 -4.98
CA GLU A 38 -13.48 -13.33 -6.43
C GLU A 38 -12.71 -14.55 -6.95
N THR A 39 -12.96 -14.91 -8.21
CA THR A 39 -12.23 -16.00 -8.88
C THR A 39 -10.89 -15.49 -9.41
N HIS A 40 -9.82 -16.16 -8.99
CA HIS A 40 -8.46 -15.92 -9.47
C HIS A 40 -7.99 -17.12 -10.29
N ILE A 41 -6.99 -16.90 -11.16
CA ILE A 41 -6.35 -17.97 -11.92
C ILE A 41 -5.74 -19.03 -10.99
N MET A 42 -5.23 -18.60 -9.83
CA MET A 42 -4.71 -19.46 -8.77
C MET A 42 -5.55 -19.32 -7.50
N GLU A 43 -5.55 -20.32 -6.61
CA GLU A 43 -6.23 -20.23 -5.31
C GLU A 43 -5.82 -18.97 -4.54
N ALA A 44 -6.79 -18.12 -4.23
CA ALA A 44 -6.57 -16.91 -3.47
C ALA A 44 -6.16 -17.26 -2.04
N SER A 45 -5.05 -16.68 -1.57
CA SER A 45 -4.54 -16.94 -0.22
C SER A 45 -4.28 -15.64 0.50
N ARG A 46 -4.99 -15.42 1.62
CA ARG A 46 -4.81 -14.26 2.50
C ARG A 46 -3.35 -14.05 2.87
N GLY A 47 -2.63 -15.12 3.24
CA GLY A 47 -1.23 -15.06 3.62
C GLY A 47 -0.31 -14.57 2.50
N ARG A 48 -0.49 -15.10 1.28
CA ARG A 48 0.31 -14.67 0.11
C ARG A 48 0.01 -13.22 -0.26
N SER A 49 -1.26 -12.84 -0.29
CA SER A 49 -1.71 -11.48 -0.60
C SER A 49 -1.14 -10.46 0.39
N LEU A 50 -1.21 -10.74 1.70
CA LEU A 50 -0.66 -9.85 2.73
C LEU A 50 0.87 -9.79 2.69
N HIS A 51 1.54 -10.90 2.39
CA HIS A 51 2.98 -10.91 2.20
C HIS A 51 3.40 -10.01 1.02
N THR A 52 2.73 -10.15 -0.13
CA THR A 52 2.97 -9.29 -1.30
C THR A 52 2.68 -7.82 -0.99
N LEU A 53 1.58 -7.53 -0.29
CA LEU A 53 1.26 -6.17 0.14
C LEU A 53 2.39 -5.58 1.00
N LYS A 54 2.87 -6.35 2.00
CA LYS A 54 3.99 -5.93 2.85
C LYS A 54 5.24 -5.60 2.03
N THR A 55 5.62 -6.45 1.09
CA THR A 55 6.78 -6.21 0.21
C THR A 55 6.62 -4.93 -0.61
N LEU A 56 5.43 -4.70 -1.19
CA LEU A 56 5.16 -3.48 -1.96
C LEU A 56 5.18 -2.22 -1.08
N LEU A 57 4.68 -2.29 0.17
CA LEU A 57 4.78 -1.16 1.10
C LEU A 57 6.23 -0.85 1.49
N LEU A 58 7.05 -1.88 1.75
CA LEU A 58 8.49 -1.70 2.00
C LEU A 58 9.19 -1.07 0.79
N GLN A 59 8.82 -1.47 -0.43
CA GLN A 59 9.34 -0.84 -1.64
C GLN A 59 8.94 0.63 -1.74
N GLY A 60 7.69 0.99 -1.47
CA GLY A 60 7.23 2.39 -1.49
C GLY A 60 7.95 3.27 -0.46
N ILE A 61 8.20 2.72 0.72
CA ILE A 61 9.04 3.36 1.74
C ILE A 61 10.47 3.56 1.23
N GLY A 62 11.07 2.54 0.61
CA GLY A 62 12.41 2.63 0.01
C GLY A 62 12.50 3.73 -1.04
N MET A 63 11.51 3.82 -1.92
CA MET A 63 11.41 4.88 -2.93
C MET A 63 11.31 6.28 -2.32
N ALA A 64 10.56 6.43 -1.22
CA ALA A 64 10.46 7.71 -0.52
C ALA A 64 11.80 8.13 0.12
N VAL A 65 12.48 7.18 0.76
CA VAL A 65 13.80 7.42 1.34
C VAL A 65 14.81 7.79 0.26
N GLU A 66 14.85 7.04 -0.84
CA GLU A 66 15.74 7.33 -1.97
C GLU A 66 15.44 8.70 -2.59
N TYR A 67 14.17 9.10 -2.67
CA TYR A 67 13.79 10.44 -3.14
C TYR A 67 14.39 11.54 -2.25
N ASP A 68 14.25 11.42 -0.93
CA ASP A 68 14.76 12.40 0.03
C ASP A 68 16.29 12.47 0.02
N GLU A 69 16.97 11.33 -0.12
CA GLU A 69 18.44 11.26 -0.22
C GLU A 69 18.97 11.95 -1.49
N ASN A 70 18.22 11.88 -2.59
CA ASN A 70 18.57 12.54 -3.85
C ASN A 70 18.17 14.01 -3.90
N HIS A 71 17.25 14.46 -3.03
CA HIS A 71 16.72 15.83 -3.00
C HIS A 71 16.76 16.42 -1.58
N PRO A 72 17.95 16.57 -0.97
CA PRO A 72 18.07 16.98 0.44
C PRO A 72 17.50 18.38 0.74
N ASP A 73 17.52 19.29 -0.25
CA ASP A 73 16.94 20.65 -0.12
C ASP A 73 15.41 20.65 -0.24
N PHE A 74 14.82 19.59 -0.80
CA PHE A 74 13.39 19.48 -1.10
C PHE A 74 12.84 18.08 -0.77
N PRO A 75 12.88 17.64 0.50
CA PRO A 75 12.40 16.32 0.88
C PRO A 75 10.88 16.19 0.70
N MET A 76 10.43 14.98 0.40
CA MET A 76 9.02 14.62 0.30
C MET A 76 8.38 14.60 1.68
N THR A 77 7.69 15.70 2.03
CA THR A 77 7.07 15.89 3.34
C THR A 77 5.62 16.36 3.22
N GLY A 78 4.88 16.28 4.33
CA GLY A 78 3.52 16.81 4.43
C GLY A 78 2.56 16.24 3.38
N GLU A 79 1.90 17.12 2.63
CA GLU A 79 0.89 16.73 1.63
C GLU A 79 1.47 15.88 0.49
N HIS A 80 2.74 16.09 0.10
CA HIS A 80 3.38 15.29 -0.94
C HIS A 80 3.57 13.85 -0.50
N MET A 81 4.07 13.65 0.72
CA MET A 81 4.20 12.32 1.32
C MET A 81 2.83 11.64 1.45
N ASP A 82 1.82 12.36 1.95
CA ASP A 82 0.48 11.81 2.13
C ASP A 82 -0.13 11.34 0.80
N LYS A 83 -0.07 12.17 -0.25
CA LYS A 83 -0.54 11.81 -1.59
C LYS A 83 0.22 10.64 -2.18
N PHE A 84 1.55 10.63 -2.05
CA PHE A 84 2.39 9.54 -2.55
C PHE A 84 2.04 8.23 -1.86
N ALA A 85 2.07 8.20 -0.53
CA ALA A 85 1.87 7.00 0.27
C ALA A 85 0.47 6.41 0.06
N ARG A 86 -0.59 7.24 0.01
CA ARG A 86 -1.96 6.78 -0.26
C ARG A 86 -2.11 6.19 -1.66
N ARG A 87 -1.58 6.85 -2.69
CA ARG A 87 -1.61 6.33 -4.07
C ARG A 87 -0.82 5.03 -4.19
N TRP A 88 0.33 4.96 -3.51
CA TRP A 88 1.15 3.76 -3.46
C TRP A 88 0.43 2.60 -2.76
N LEU A 89 -0.31 2.86 -1.67
CA LEU A 89 -1.13 1.85 -1.02
C LEU A 89 -2.19 1.28 -1.97
N LEU A 90 -2.93 2.14 -2.70
CA LEU A 90 -3.94 1.68 -3.66
C LEU A 90 -3.33 0.83 -4.77
N HIS A 91 -2.19 1.26 -5.31
CA HIS A 91 -1.42 0.47 -6.27
C HIS A 91 -1.02 -0.88 -5.66
N SER A 92 -0.49 -0.88 -4.44
CA SER A 92 -0.04 -2.09 -3.74
C SER A 92 -1.18 -3.07 -3.50
N LEU A 93 -2.38 -2.58 -3.15
CA LEU A 93 -3.58 -3.41 -2.99
C LEU A 93 -3.98 -4.08 -4.30
N MET A 94 -4.02 -3.34 -5.40
CA MET A 94 -4.36 -3.87 -6.72
C MET A 94 -3.41 -5.00 -7.15
N TRP A 95 -2.09 -4.80 -6.96
CA TRP A 95 -1.08 -5.80 -7.34
C TRP A 95 -0.98 -6.98 -6.38
N SER A 96 -1.29 -6.79 -5.10
CA SER A 96 -1.21 -7.86 -4.11
C SER A 96 -2.46 -8.73 -4.05
N PHE A 97 -3.64 -8.15 -4.29
CA PHE A 97 -4.92 -8.83 -4.03
C PHE A 97 -5.58 -9.35 -5.30
N VAL A 98 -5.52 -8.61 -6.41
CA VAL A 98 -6.24 -8.95 -7.66
C VAL A 98 -5.34 -9.11 -8.89
N SER A 99 -4.03 -9.28 -8.70
CA SER A 99 -3.08 -9.49 -9.81
C SER A 99 -3.29 -10.80 -10.57
N GLY A 100 -3.88 -11.80 -9.94
CA GLY A 100 -4.28 -13.06 -10.56
C GLY A 100 -5.75 -13.12 -11.01
N ALA A 101 -6.52 -12.06 -10.77
CA ALA A 101 -7.94 -12.01 -11.09
C ALA A 101 -8.20 -11.64 -12.56
N SER A 102 -9.41 -11.93 -13.04
CA SER A 102 -9.88 -11.51 -14.36
C SER A 102 -9.91 -9.99 -14.50
N TRP A 103 -9.98 -9.51 -15.74
CA TRP A 103 -9.97 -8.08 -16.01
C TRP A 103 -11.23 -7.36 -15.48
N ASP A 104 -12.38 -8.04 -15.52
CA ASP A 104 -13.63 -7.52 -14.94
C ASP A 104 -13.54 -7.36 -13.42
N VAL A 105 -12.87 -8.28 -12.72
CA VAL A 105 -12.65 -8.17 -11.27
C VAL A 105 -11.75 -6.97 -10.94
N ARG A 106 -10.66 -6.78 -11.69
CA ARG A 106 -9.76 -5.63 -11.50
C ARG A 106 -10.48 -4.30 -11.70
N LYS A 107 -11.41 -4.24 -12.65
CA LYS A 107 -12.27 -3.07 -12.88
C LYS A 107 -13.25 -2.80 -11.75
N LYS A 108 -13.78 -3.85 -11.11
CA LYS A 108 -14.68 -3.70 -9.96
C LYS A 108 -13.94 -3.29 -8.69
N PHE A 109 -12.66 -3.65 -8.59
CA PHE A 109 -11.81 -3.38 -7.44
C PHE A 109 -11.38 -1.90 -7.31
N GLY A 110 -11.13 -1.23 -8.45
CA GLY A 110 -10.71 0.18 -8.51
C GLY A 110 -11.86 1.13 -8.75
#